data_AF-A0A442SU42-F1
#
_entry.id   AF-A0A442SU42-F1
#
_cell.length_a   1.000
_cell.length_b   1.000
_cell.length_c   1.000
_cell.angle_alpha   90.00
_cell.angle_beta   90.00
_cell.angle_gamma   90.00
#
_symmetry.space_group_name_H-M   'P 1'
#
loop_
_entity.id
_entity.type
_entity.pdbx_description
1 polymer ?
#
loop_
_entity_poly.entity_id
_entity_poly.type
_entity_poly.pdbx_seq_one_letter_code
_entity_poly.pdbx_strand_id
1 'polypeptide(L)' 'MDVMDSFGKIAAPTRPKNDFNYESDCRAALAPLVDGLLDMAEQAGWDRRKAAYTLMFLSAQRVGAGQEEHK' A
#
# COMPACT_ATOMS: atom_id res chain seq x y z
N MET A 1 19.71 7.38 8.67
CA MET A 1 18.34 7.88 8.51
C MET A 1 17.45 6.66 8.32
N ASP A 2 16.44 6.53 9.16
CA ASP A 2 15.57 5.36 9.22
C ASP A 2 14.62 5.36 8.01
N VAL A 3 14.66 4.31 7.20
CA VAL A 3 13.89 4.22 5.96
C VAL A 3 12.37 4.26 6.20
N MET A 4 11.91 4.04 7.45
CA MET A 4 10.51 4.07 7.83
C MET A 4 10.01 5.47 8.18
N ASP A 5 10.88 6.46 8.40
CA ASP A 5 10.48 7.86 8.60
C ASP A 5 10.05 8.54 7.27
N SER A 6 10.49 7.98 6.14
CA SER A 6 10.19 8.49 4.78
C SER A 6 8.75 8.23 4.31
N PHE A 7 8.01 7.33 4.95
CA PHE A 7 6.60 7.13 4.66
C PHE A 7 5.77 8.12 5.46
N GLY A 8 5.47 9.26 4.86
CA GLY A 8 4.61 10.29 5.44
C GLY A 8 3.30 9.72 6.01
N LYS A 9 2.71 10.46 6.96
CA LYS A 9 1.45 10.10 7.60
C LYS A 9 0.32 9.93 6.57
N ILE A 10 -0.37 8.79 6.60
CA ILE A 10 -1.60 8.58 5.81
C ILE A 10 -2.69 9.51 6.34
N ALA A 11 -3.32 10.29 5.45
CA ALA A 11 -4.43 11.14 5.81
C ALA A 11 -5.60 10.31 6.38
N ALA A 12 -6.20 10.79 7.47
CA ALA A 12 -7.38 10.13 8.03
C ALA A 12 -8.56 10.26 7.05
N PRO A 13 -9.44 9.25 6.97
CA PRO A 13 -10.60 9.31 6.09
C PRO A 13 -11.49 10.49 6.47
N THR A 14 -11.86 11.29 5.48
CA THR A 14 -12.75 12.45 5.67
C THR A 14 -14.23 12.09 5.53
N ARG A 15 -14.52 10.88 5.03
CA ARG A 15 -15.86 10.40 4.68
C ARG A 15 -16.19 9.07 5.37
N PRO A 16 -17.48 8.77 5.59
CA PRO A 16 -17.89 7.47 6.10
C PRO A 16 -17.58 6.36 5.08
N LYS A 17 -17.36 5.14 5.57
CA LYS A 17 -17.00 3.97 4.74
C LYS A 17 -18.03 3.61 3.66
N ASN A 18 -19.29 3.98 3.86
CA ASN A 18 -20.39 3.72 2.92
C ASN A 18 -20.52 4.82 1.85
N ASP A 19 -19.69 5.87 1.89
CA ASP A 19 -19.67 6.90 0.86
C ASP A 19 -19.05 6.36 -0.41
N PHE A 20 -19.69 6.61 -1.55
CA PHE A 20 -19.18 6.19 -2.85
C PHE A 20 -17.76 6.71 -3.15
N ASN A 21 -17.38 7.86 -2.60
CA ASN A 21 -16.05 8.45 -2.82
C ASN A 21 -15.00 8.01 -1.78
N TYR A 22 -15.36 7.18 -0.79
CA TYR A 22 -14.42 6.72 0.24
C TYR A 22 -13.20 6.04 -0.39
N GLU A 23 -13.42 5.17 -1.40
CA GLU A 23 -12.34 4.47 -2.08
C GLU A 23 -11.43 5.44 -2.84
N SER A 24 -12.01 6.46 -3.48
CA SER A 24 -11.25 7.47 -4.22
C SER A 24 -10.36 8.31 -3.30
N ASP A 25 -10.89 8.72 -2.13
CA ASP A 25 -10.14 9.44 -1.09
C ASP A 25 -9.00 8.58 -0.53
N CYS A 26 -9.30 7.31 -0.24
CA CYS A 26 -8.31 6.33 0.22
C CYS A 26 -7.18 6.15 -0.80
N ARG A 27 -7.52 6.02 -2.10
CA ARG A 27 -6.53 5.90 -3.17
C ARG A 27 -5.65 7.15 -3.26
N ALA A 28 -6.24 8.34 -3.18
CA ALA A 28 -5.50 9.59 -3.22
C ALA A 28 -4.52 9.72 -2.03
N ALA A 29 -4.96 9.31 -0.83
CA ALA A 29 -4.12 9.31 0.37
C ALA A 29 -2.96 8.31 0.30
N LEU A 30 -3.16 7.14 -0.32
CA LEU A 30 -2.14 6.09 -0.42
C LEU A 30 -1.19 6.25 -1.62
N ALA A 31 -1.63 6.88 -2.71
CA ALA A 31 -0.86 7.04 -3.94
C ALA A 31 0.59 7.55 -3.74
N PRO A 32 0.86 8.64 -3.00
CA PRO A 32 2.22 9.14 -2.83
C PRO A 32 3.13 8.16 -2.06
N LEU A 33 2.57 7.41 -1.12
CA LEU A 33 3.34 6.42 -0.35
C LEU A 33 3.68 5.20 -1.19
N VAL A 34 2.72 4.72 -2.00
CA VAL A 34 2.98 3.61 -2.92
C VAL A 34 4.04 4.01 -3.94
N ASP A 35 3.99 5.23 -4.48
CA ASP A 35 4.99 5.70 -5.43
C ASP A 35 6.39 5.81 -4.81
N GLY A 36 6.50 6.35 -3.59
CA GLY A 36 7.76 6.41 -2.85
C GLY A 36 8.34 5.03 -2.52
N LEU A 37 7.50 4.05 -2.19
CA LEU A 37 7.95 2.67 -1.97
C LEU A 37 8.50 2.02 -3.24
N LEU A 38 7.83 2.25 -4.37
CA LEU A 38 8.28 1.75 -5.67
C LEU A 38 9.56 2.42 -6.13
N ASP A 39 9.71 3.71 -5.86
CA ASP A 39 10.94 4.46 -6.13
C ASP A 39 12.12 3.92 -5.32
N MET A 40 11.94 3.68 -4.03
CA MET A 40 12.98 3.05 -3.20
C MET A 40 13.33 1.63 -3.66
N ALA A 41 12.33 0.85 -4.10
CA ALA A 41 12.59 -0.47 -4.67
C ALA A 41 13.43 -0.38 -5.95
N GLU A 42 13.11 0.57 -6.83
CA GLU A 42 13.88 0.80 -8.05
C GLU A 42 15.30 1.28 -7.76
N GLN A 43 15.49 2.20 -6.81
CA GLN A 43 16.81 2.66 -6.35
C GLN A 43 17.66 1.53 -5.76
N ALA A 44 17.03 0.54 -5.10
CA ALA A 44 17.68 -0.67 -4.61
C ALA A 44 17.99 -1.69 -5.74
N GLY A 45 17.64 -1.40 -6.99
CA GLY A 45 17.92 -2.21 -8.17
C GLY A 45 16.80 -3.19 -8.56
N TRP A 46 15.62 -3.10 -7.95
CA TRP A 46 14.47 -3.94 -8.32
C TRP A 46 13.75 -3.40 -9.55
N ASP A 47 13.15 -4.30 -10.35
CA ASP A 47 12.22 -3.90 -11.40
C ASP A 47 10.94 -3.31 -10.79
N ARG A 48 10.64 -2.04 -11.10
CA ARG A 48 9.51 -1.30 -10.52
C ARG A 48 8.16 -1.97 -10.77
N ARG A 49 7.96 -2.62 -11.93
CA ARG A 49 6.70 -3.31 -12.24
C ARG A 49 6.54 -4.58 -11.40
N LYS A 50 7.60 -5.39 -11.29
CA LYS A 50 7.62 -6.57 -10.42
C LYS A 50 7.42 -6.17 -8.97
N ALA A 51 8.07 -5.11 -8.50
CA ALA A 51 7.85 -4.57 -7.16
C ALA A 51 6.37 -4.22 -6.93
N ALA A 52 5.71 -3.54 -7.88
CA ALA A 52 4.28 -3.24 -7.78
C ALA A 52 3.40 -4.49 -7.67
N TYR A 53 3.64 -5.51 -8.49
CA TYR A 53 2.90 -6.78 -8.39
C TYR A 53 3.14 -7.48 -7.05
N THR A 54 4.38 -7.50 -6.58
CA THR A 54 4.73 -8.05 -5.26
C THR A 54 4.02 -7.30 -4.14
N LEU A 55 3.92 -5.97 -4.19
CA LEU A 55 3.18 -5.18 -3.21
C LEU A 55 1.68 -5.51 -3.19
N MET A 56 1.06 -5.67 -4.37
CA MET A 56 -0.34 -6.10 -4.46
C MET A 56 -0.54 -7.49 -3.85
N PHE A 57 0.33 -8.45 -4.20
CA PHE A 57 0.30 -9.81 -3.67
C PHE A 57 0.46 -9.83 -2.14
N LEU A 58 1.45 -9.11 -1.61
CA LEU A 58 1.72 -8.99 -0.18
C LEU A 58 0.56 -8.33 0.59
N SER A 59 -0.16 -7.41 -0.05
CA SER A 59 -1.35 -6.76 0.53
C SER A 59 -2.51 -7.75 0.61
N ALA A 60 -2.79 -8.45 -0.49
CA ALA A 60 -3.82 -9.47 -0.55
C ALA A 60 -3.55 -10.63 0.41
N GLN A 61 -2.30 -11.09 0.51
CA GLN A 61 -1.90 -12.16 1.44
C GLN A 61 -2.18 -11.78 2.90
N ARG A 62 -1.91 -10.55 3.31
CA ARG A 62 -2.17 -10.09 4.68
C ARG A 62 -3.65 -9.95 5.02
N VAL A 63 -4.49 -9.67 4.02
CA VAL A 63 -5.93 -9.47 4.21
C VAL A 63 -6.72 -10.78 4.02
N GLY A 64 -6.22 -11.71 3.19
CA GLY A 64 -6.93 -12.93 2.80
C GLY A 64 -6.27 -14.26 3.16
N ALA A 65 -4.95 -14.33 3.36
CA ALA A 65 -4.22 -15.60 3.56
C ALA A 65 -3.83 -15.88 5.03
N GLY A 66 -4.42 -15.16 5.99
CA GLY A 66 -4.40 -15.54 7.41
C GLY A 66 -5.58 -16.45 7.81
N GLN A 67 -6.35 -16.93 6.83
CA GLN A 67 -7.42 -17.92 7.00
C GLN A 67 -7.02 -19.21 6.27
N GLU A 68 -5.83 -19.74 6.54
CA GLU A 68 -5.66 -21.18 6.43
C GLU A 68 -6.53 -21.79 7.54
N GLU A 69 -7.71 -22.28 7.15
CA GLU A 69 -8.52 -23.20 7.94
C GLU A 69 -7.63 -24.33 8.45
N HIS A 70 -7.26 -24.27 9.73
CA HIS A 70 -6.91 -25.46 10.48
C HIS A 70 -8.20 -26.25 10.68
N LYS A 71 -8.45 -27.20 9.78
CA LYS A 71 -9.43 -28.26 9.98
C LYS A 71 -8.75 -29.62 9.88
#